data_AF-A0A2J8AK97-F1
#
_entry.id   AF-A0A2J8AK97-F1
#
_cell.length_a   1.000
_cell.length_b   1.000
_cell.length_c   1.000
_cell.angle_alpha   90.00
_cell.angle_beta   90.00
_cell.angle_gamma   90.00
#
_symmetry.space_group_name_H-M   'P 1'
#
loop_
_entity.id
_entity.type
_entity.pdbx_description
1 polymer ?
#
loop_
_entity_poly.entity_id
_entity_poly.type
_entity_poly.pdbx_seq_one_letter_code
_entity_poly.pdbx_strand_id
1 'polypeptide(L)'
;MDSLLPTRAAAPVPARHVDKLDVLPDELLKKQDEAYLAKHQLDKLFGEILQGLAQEMPRDPVQFIIDSVQYGVEMAKQDPQSGLPEHRKAKLLDLFRVIDKQGTGRISYRSMQLYVNRYGGQTLGADELSSIFSDFRPGSDNLISQEEFLVFFSRVSKTITNAQFEAMVEEMIN
;
A
#
# COMPACT_ATOMS: atom_id res chain seq x y z
N MET A 1 66.73 -27.36 42.53
CA MET A 1 65.85 -28.46 42.11
C MET A 1 64.43 -28.07 42.47
N ASP A 2 63.58 -28.05 41.45
CA ASP A 2 62.12 -27.95 41.45
C ASP A 2 61.44 -26.89 42.32
N SER A 3 61.22 -25.71 41.72
CA SER A 3 60.16 -24.80 42.15
C SER A 3 58.94 -25.05 41.26
N LEU A 4 58.02 -25.88 41.77
CA LEU A 4 56.72 -26.18 41.19
C LEU A 4 55.89 -24.89 41.12
N LEU A 5 55.68 -24.36 39.92
CA LEU A 5 54.68 -23.32 39.69
C LEU A 5 53.28 -23.93 39.87
N PRO A 6 52.37 -23.31 40.64
CA PRO A 6 51.02 -23.82 40.82
C PRO A 6 50.25 -23.70 39.50
N THR A 7 49.65 -24.80 39.05
CA THR A 7 48.68 -24.83 37.95
C THR A 7 47.49 -23.94 38.30
N ARG A 8 47.40 -22.79 37.63
CA ARG A 8 46.23 -21.89 37.73
C ARG A 8 45.04 -22.62 37.12
N ALA A 9 44.10 -23.06 37.94
CA ALA A 9 42.83 -23.60 37.48
C ALA A 9 42.15 -22.56 36.56
N ALA A 10 41.84 -22.95 35.33
CA ALA A 10 41.09 -22.09 34.42
C ALA A 10 39.71 -21.81 35.03
N ALA A 11 39.36 -20.53 35.18
CA ALA A 11 38.03 -20.15 35.61
C ALA A 11 36.99 -20.67 34.60
N PRO A 12 35.82 -21.14 35.05
CA PRO A 12 34.76 -21.59 34.15
C PRO A 12 34.37 -20.45 33.21
N VAL A 13 34.45 -20.70 31.91
CA VAL A 13 34.01 -19.74 30.90
C VAL A 13 32.50 -19.56 31.08
N PRO A 14 32.00 -18.32 31.28
CA PRO A 14 30.56 -18.10 31.40
C PRO A 14 29.90 -18.52 30.09
N ALA A 15 28.84 -19.35 30.20
CA ALA A 15 28.05 -19.79 29.06
C ALA A 15 27.64 -18.58 28.21
N ARG A 16 27.90 -18.64 26.90
CA ARG A 16 27.56 -17.55 26.00
C ARG A 16 26.05 -17.48 25.88
N HIS A 17 25.50 -16.30 25.62
CA HIS A 17 24.05 -16.11 25.50
C HIS A 17 23.41 -17.00 24.40
N VAL A 18 24.21 -17.40 23.42
CA VAL A 18 23.82 -18.33 22.34
C VAL A 18 23.63 -19.78 22.82
N ASP A 19 24.24 -20.16 23.94
CA ASP A 19 24.10 -21.51 24.54
C ASP A 19 22.74 -21.68 25.28
N LYS A 20 21.93 -20.60 25.34
CA LYS A 20 20.57 -20.59 25.91
C LYS A 20 19.47 -20.63 24.85
N LEU A 21 19.83 -20.78 23.59
CA LEU A 21 18.84 -20.98 22.54
C LEU A 21 18.33 -22.43 22.65
N ASP A 22 17.14 -22.61 23.19
CA ASP A 22 16.40 -23.87 23.04
C ASP A 22 16.23 -24.11 21.54
N VAL A 23 17.02 -25.04 20.99
CA VAL A 23 16.81 -25.54 19.64
C VAL A 23 15.52 -26.34 19.71
N LEU A 24 14.38 -25.70 19.44
CA LEU A 24 13.13 -26.41 19.23
C LEU A 24 13.44 -27.55 18.25
N PRO A 25 13.14 -28.81 18.60
CA PRO A 25 13.33 -29.93 17.69
C PRO A 25 12.71 -29.59 16.34
N ASP A 26 13.41 -29.84 15.24
CA ASP A 26 13.00 -29.45 13.88
C ASP A 26 11.54 -29.84 13.56
N GLU A 27 11.04 -30.93 14.14
CA GLU A 27 9.65 -31.38 14.02
C GLU A 27 8.62 -30.42 14.66
N LEU A 28 8.94 -29.83 15.81
CA LEU A 28 8.06 -28.87 16.49
C LEU A 28 8.02 -27.54 15.74
N LEU A 29 9.16 -27.10 15.20
CA LEU A 29 9.24 -25.91 14.36
C LEU A 29 8.36 -26.08 13.11
N LYS A 30 8.53 -27.22 12.41
CA LYS A 30 7.71 -27.56 11.24
C LYS A 30 6.21 -27.56 11.53
N LYS A 31 5.79 -28.15 12.66
CA LYS A 31 4.36 -28.15 13.05
C LYS A 31 3.84 -26.74 13.34
N GLN A 32 4.66 -25.88 13.94
CA GLN A 32 4.28 -24.49 14.19
C GLN A 32 4.14 -23.72 12.88
N ASP A 33 5.06 -23.91 11.94
CA ASP A 33 5.02 -23.29 10.61
C ASP A 33 3.77 -23.74 9.82
N GLU A 34 3.51 -25.05 9.77
CA GLU A 34 2.31 -25.61 9.13
C GLU A 34 1.02 -25.07 9.76
N ALA A 35 0.96 -24.98 11.09
CA ALA A 35 -0.19 -24.41 11.79
C ALA A 35 -0.37 -22.92 11.48
N TYR A 36 0.72 -22.16 11.36
CA TYR A 36 0.69 -20.75 11.01
C TYR A 36 0.18 -20.54 9.57
N LEU A 37 0.73 -21.28 8.60
CA LEU A 37 0.31 -21.24 7.19
C LEU A 37 -1.19 -21.57 7.04
N ALA A 38 -1.64 -22.64 7.71
CA ALA A 38 -3.04 -23.07 7.67
C ALA A 38 -3.98 -22.06 8.34
N LYS A 39 -3.61 -21.54 9.51
CA LYS A 39 -4.40 -20.54 10.25
C LYS A 39 -4.62 -19.28 9.42
N HIS A 40 -3.59 -18.83 8.72
CA HIS A 40 -3.63 -17.61 7.91
C HIS A 40 -3.98 -17.85 6.44
N GLN A 41 -4.24 -19.11 6.05
CA GLN A 41 -4.58 -19.52 4.67
C GLN A 41 -3.57 -18.98 3.64
N LEU A 42 -2.29 -18.93 4.03
CA LEU A 42 -1.26 -18.24 3.24
C LEU A 42 -1.06 -18.89 1.88
N ASP A 43 -1.09 -20.21 1.78
CA ASP A 43 -0.95 -20.91 0.49
C ASP A 43 -2.05 -20.54 -0.50
N LYS A 44 -3.29 -20.42 -0.01
CA LYS A 44 -4.43 -19.99 -0.83
C LYS A 44 -4.27 -18.54 -1.26
N LEU A 45 -3.92 -17.64 -0.33
CA LEU A 45 -3.70 -16.23 -0.62
C LEU A 45 -2.58 -16.04 -1.65
N PHE A 46 -1.42 -16.65 -1.45
CA PHE A 46 -0.31 -16.57 -2.40
C PHE A 46 -0.68 -17.19 -3.75
N GLY A 47 -1.41 -18.31 -3.76
CA GLY A 47 -1.92 -18.91 -4.99
C GLY A 47 -2.81 -17.95 -5.78
N GLU A 48 -3.77 -17.30 -5.11
CA GLU A 48 -4.66 -16.31 -5.73
C GLU A 48 -3.87 -15.09 -6.25
N ILE A 49 -2.90 -14.58 -5.49
CA ILE A 49 -2.04 -13.45 -5.91
C ILE A 49 -1.21 -13.82 -7.14
N LEU A 50 -0.53 -14.98 -7.12
CA LEU A 50 0.30 -15.42 -8.24
C LEU A 50 -0.54 -15.68 -9.49
N GLN A 51 -1.71 -16.29 -9.33
CA GLN A 51 -2.66 -16.47 -10.42
C GLN A 51 -3.14 -15.11 -10.97
N GLY A 52 -3.48 -14.17 -10.09
CA GLY A 52 -3.86 -12.80 -10.47
C GLY A 52 -2.76 -12.07 -11.24
N LEU A 53 -1.50 -12.16 -10.79
CA LEU A 53 -0.34 -11.59 -11.50
C LEU A 53 -0.19 -12.17 -12.91
N ALA A 54 -0.36 -13.49 -13.05
CA ALA A 54 -0.23 -14.16 -14.35
C ALA A 54 -1.39 -13.85 -15.31
N GLN A 55 -2.60 -13.66 -14.79
CA GLN A 55 -3.80 -13.42 -15.59
C GLN A 55 -3.97 -11.94 -15.96
N GLU A 56 -3.85 -11.05 -14.97
CA GLU A 56 -4.13 -9.62 -15.12
C GLU A 56 -2.91 -8.85 -15.66
N MET A 57 -1.69 -9.36 -15.43
CA MET A 57 -0.43 -8.68 -15.76
C MET A 57 -0.48 -7.18 -15.41
N PRO A 58 -0.69 -6.84 -14.12
CA PRO A 58 -0.95 -5.47 -13.68
C PRO A 58 0.20 -4.53 -14.04
N ARG A 59 -0.13 -3.26 -14.25
CA ARG A 59 0.84 -2.20 -14.60
C ARG A 59 1.85 -1.97 -13.48
N ASP A 60 1.39 -2.10 -12.24
CA ASP A 60 2.23 -2.07 -11.03
C ASP A 60 2.07 -3.40 -10.26
N PRO A 61 2.89 -4.41 -10.57
CA PRO A 61 2.81 -5.72 -9.91
C PRO A 61 3.07 -5.66 -8.41
N VAL A 62 3.91 -4.73 -7.95
CA VAL A 62 4.25 -4.62 -6.52
C VAL A 62 3.05 -4.06 -5.76
N GLN A 63 2.46 -2.97 -6.26
CA GLN A 63 1.26 -2.41 -5.66
C GLN A 63 0.08 -3.40 -5.71
N PHE A 64 -0.05 -4.17 -6.78
CA PHE A 64 -1.05 -5.25 -6.87
C PHE A 64 -0.90 -6.28 -5.75
N ILE A 65 0.34 -6.71 -5.42
CA ILE A 65 0.59 -7.65 -4.32
C ILE A 65 0.20 -7.00 -2.98
N ILE A 66 0.64 -5.77 -2.74
CA ILE A 66 0.32 -5.02 -1.50
C ILE A 66 -1.19 -4.94 -1.32
N ASP A 67 -1.89 -4.54 -2.38
CA ASP A 67 -3.35 -4.38 -2.36
C ASP A 67 -4.07 -5.72 -2.27
N SER A 68 -3.54 -6.78 -2.87
CA SER A 68 -4.16 -8.11 -2.78
C SER A 68 -4.07 -8.67 -1.36
N VAL A 69 -2.96 -8.41 -0.65
CA VAL A 69 -2.81 -8.79 0.75
C VAL A 69 -3.75 -7.99 1.65
N GLN A 70 -3.93 -6.69 1.38
CA GLN A 70 -4.71 -5.81 2.25
C GLN A 70 -6.22 -5.86 1.96
N TYR A 71 -6.63 -5.98 0.70
CA TYR A 71 -8.02 -5.82 0.24
C TYR A 71 -8.54 -7.00 -0.59
N GLY A 72 -7.69 -7.99 -0.90
CA GLY A 72 -8.02 -9.11 -1.77
C GLY A 72 -7.78 -8.85 -3.25
N VAL A 73 -7.56 -9.93 -4.01
CA VAL A 73 -7.17 -9.88 -5.44
C VAL A 73 -8.16 -9.10 -6.30
N GLU A 74 -9.47 -9.26 -6.07
CA GLU A 74 -10.50 -8.56 -6.85
C GLU A 74 -10.41 -7.04 -6.69
N MET A 75 -10.15 -6.55 -5.47
CA MET A 75 -10.03 -5.12 -5.19
C MET A 75 -8.67 -4.54 -5.60
N ALA A 76 -7.66 -5.41 -5.78
CA ALA A 76 -6.34 -5.05 -6.23
C ALA A 76 -6.22 -4.93 -7.75
N LYS A 77 -7.19 -5.46 -8.51
CA LYS A 77 -7.22 -5.36 -9.98
C LYS A 77 -7.07 -3.91 -10.42
N GLN A 78 -6.16 -3.69 -11.37
CA GLN A 78 -5.83 -2.36 -11.84
C GLN A 78 -6.64 -2.04 -13.08
N ASP A 79 -7.39 -0.94 -13.02
CA ASP A 79 -8.21 -0.46 -14.11
C ASP A 79 -7.36 -0.26 -15.39
N PRO A 80 -7.73 -0.86 -16.54
CA PRO A 80 -6.91 -0.82 -17.74
C PRO A 80 -6.68 0.59 -18.31
N GLN A 81 -7.50 1.58 -17.95
CA GLN A 81 -7.37 2.94 -18.45
C GLN A 81 -6.50 3.77 -17.50
N SER A 82 -6.93 3.92 -16.25
CA SER A 82 -6.30 4.75 -15.24
C SER A 82 -5.10 4.09 -14.54
N GLY A 83 -5.06 2.76 -14.47
CA GLY A 83 -4.11 1.98 -13.67
C GLY A 83 -4.37 2.02 -12.17
N LEU A 84 -5.50 2.58 -11.74
CA LEU A 84 -5.90 2.58 -10.33
C LEU A 84 -6.33 1.17 -9.90
N PRO A 85 -5.92 0.72 -8.70
CA PRO A 85 -6.57 -0.40 -8.04
C PRO A 85 -8.07 -0.12 -7.84
N GLU A 86 -8.92 -1.14 -7.97
CA GLU A 86 -10.37 -1.00 -7.88
C GLU A 86 -10.83 -0.39 -6.54
N HIS A 87 -10.13 -0.68 -5.43
CA HIS A 87 -10.43 -0.08 -4.12
C HIS A 87 -10.26 1.44 -4.11
N ARG A 88 -9.19 1.95 -4.73
CA ARG A 88 -8.95 3.40 -4.84
C ARG A 88 -9.93 4.04 -5.80
N LYS A 89 -10.19 3.38 -6.94
CA LYS A 89 -11.16 3.85 -7.93
C LYS A 89 -12.55 4.01 -7.32
N ALA A 90 -13.04 3.03 -6.57
CA ALA A 90 -14.34 3.09 -5.91
C ALA A 90 -14.44 4.31 -4.97
N LYS A 91 -13.44 4.53 -4.12
CA LYS A 91 -13.39 5.67 -3.20
C LYS A 91 -13.34 7.02 -3.91
N LEU A 92 -12.60 7.10 -5.01
CA LEU A 92 -12.54 8.31 -5.84
C LEU A 92 -13.88 8.59 -6.54
N LEU A 93 -14.61 7.57 -6.96
CA LEU A 93 -15.95 7.72 -7.53
C LEU A 93 -16.95 8.23 -6.50
N ASP A 94 -16.90 7.74 -5.27
CA ASP A 94 -17.73 8.24 -4.19
C ASP A 94 -17.39 9.69 -3.83
N LEU A 95 -16.10 10.02 -3.79
CA LEU A 95 -15.65 11.41 -3.63
C LEU A 95 -16.14 12.32 -4.76
N PHE A 96 -16.07 11.86 -6.02
CA PHE A 96 -16.57 12.63 -7.16
C PHE A 96 -18.06 12.96 -7.01
N ARG A 97 -18.87 11.99 -6.57
CA ARG A 97 -20.31 12.19 -6.30
C ARG A 97 -20.56 13.22 -5.20
N VAL A 98 -19.71 13.27 -4.17
CA VAL A 98 -19.80 14.28 -3.10
C VAL A 98 -19.51 15.70 -3.64
N ILE A 99 -18.56 15.82 -4.57
CA ILE A 99 -18.18 17.10 -5.18
C ILE A 99 -19.23 17.55 -6.22
N ASP A 100 -19.71 16.64 -7.07
CA ASP A 100 -20.77 16.89 -8.07
C ASP A 100 -22.17 16.86 -7.45
N LYS A 101 -22.43 17.79 -6.53
CA LYS A 101 -23.71 17.89 -5.80
C LYS A 101 -24.94 18.02 -6.71
N GLN A 102 -24.75 18.45 -7.95
CA GLN A 102 -25.83 18.66 -8.93
C GLN A 102 -26.01 17.46 -9.88
N GLY A 103 -25.15 16.44 -9.79
CA GLY A 103 -25.24 15.25 -10.64
C GLY A 103 -25.06 15.55 -12.12
N THR A 104 -24.24 16.56 -12.44
CA THR A 104 -24.00 17.00 -13.83
C THR A 104 -23.07 16.06 -14.60
N GLY A 105 -22.38 15.16 -13.89
CA GLY A 105 -21.33 14.30 -14.43
C GLY A 105 -20.00 15.04 -14.65
N ARG A 106 -19.91 16.31 -14.23
CA ARG A 106 -18.70 17.13 -14.35
C ARG A 106 -18.52 18.03 -13.12
N ILE A 107 -17.27 18.35 -12.81
CA ILE A 107 -16.94 19.31 -11.74
C ILE A 107 -16.11 20.46 -12.29
N SER A 108 -16.24 21.65 -11.72
CA SER A 108 -15.41 22.78 -12.16
C SER A 108 -13.95 22.56 -11.73
N TYR A 109 -13.01 22.89 -12.62
CA TYR A 109 -11.57 22.80 -12.33
C TYR A 109 -11.19 23.57 -11.05
N ARG A 110 -11.78 24.76 -10.87
CA ARG A 110 -11.57 25.59 -9.68
C ARG A 110 -12.07 24.91 -8.39
N SER A 111 -13.23 24.24 -8.45
CA SER A 111 -13.76 23.50 -7.30
C SER A 111 -12.83 22.37 -6.91
N MET A 112 -12.31 21.62 -7.88
CA MET A 112 -11.35 20.54 -7.65
C MET A 112 -10.04 21.05 -7.05
N GLN A 113 -9.45 22.11 -7.60
CA GLN A 113 -8.23 22.72 -7.05
C GLN A 113 -8.43 23.18 -5.61
N LEU A 114 -9.55 23.84 -5.30
CA LEU A 114 -9.85 24.28 -3.94
C LEU A 114 -9.93 23.08 -2.98
N TYR A 115 -10.56 22.00 -3.43
CA TYR A 115 -10.71 20.77 -2.65
C TYR A 115 -9.35 20.13 -2.35
N VAL A 116 -8.54 19.92 -3.40
CA VAL A 116 -7.21 19.32 -3.27
C VAL A 116 -6.27 20.19 -2.45
N ASN A 117 -6.31 21.52 -2.59
CA ASN A 117 -5.48 22.42 -1.79
C ASN A 117 -5.91 22.51 -0.33
N ARG A 118 -7.22 22.40 -0.05
CA ARG A 118 -7.76 22.49 1.32
C ARG A 118 -7.60 21.18 2.09
N TYR A 119 -7.74 20.05 1.41
CA TYR A 119 -7.89 18.73 2.03
C TYR A 119 -6.86 17.69 1.57
N GLY A 120 -6.02 18.02 0.59
CA GLY A 120 -4.94 17.14 0.11
C GLY A 120 -3.54 17.58 0.53
N GLY A 121 -3.38 18.82 1.01
CA GLY A 121 -2.08 19.44 1.27
C GLY A 121 -1.30 18.90 2.47
N GLN A 122 -1.92 18.10 3.35
CA GLN A 122 -1.21 17.41 4.44
C GLN A 122 -0.53 16.14 3.94
N THR A 123 -1.14 15.48 2.96
CA THR A 123 -0.64 14.21 2.39
C THR A 123 0.22 14.45 1.16
N LEU A 124 -0.06 15.50 0.38
CA LEU A 124 0.60 15.82 -0.88
C LEU A 124 1.31 17.18 -0.79
N GLY A 125 2.57 17.24 -1.20
CA GLY A 125 3.31 18.49 -1.23
C GLY A 125 2.71 19.50 -2.21
N ALA A 126 2.76 20.79 -1.89
CA ALA A 126 2.23 21.85 -2.77
C ALA A 126 2.88 21.84 -4.17
N ASP A 127 4.17 21.53 -4.25
CA ASP A 127 4.90 21.42 -5.52
C ASP A 127 4.44 20.22 -6.36
N GLU A 128 4.14 19.10 -5.70
CA GLU A 128 3.65 17.88 -6.34
C GLU A 128 2.24 18.09 -6.89
N LEU A 129 1.35 18.67 -6.08
CA LEU A 129 0.01 19.07 -6.52
C LEU A 129 0.09 20.05 -7.70
N SER A 130 0.93 21.07 -7.60
CA SER A 130 1.13 22.06 -8.66
C SER A 130 1.61 21.41 -9.96
N SER A 131 2.55 20.47 -9.88
CA SER A 131 3.05 19.72 -11.05
C SER A 131 1.97 18.84 -11.68
N ILE A 132 1.13 18.18 -10.87
CA ILE A 132 0.06 17.32 -11.41
C ILE A 132 -1.01 18.18 -12.10
N PHE A 133 -1.33 19.35 -11.54
CA PHE A 133 -2.25 20.31 -12.14
C PHE A 133 -1.67 21.03 -13.37
N SER A 134 -0.36 21.32 -13.42
CA SER A 134 0.25 22.00 -14.57
C SER A 134 0.16 21.17 -15.86
N ASP A 135 0.23 19.85 -15.70
CA ASP A 135 0.14 18.88 -16.79
C ASP A 135 -1.30 18.55 -17.16
N PHE A 136 -2.26 18.91 -16.31
CA PHE A 136 -3.67 18.68 -16.52
C PHE A 136 -4.30 19.86 -17.25
N ARG A 137 -4.72 19.63 -18.49
CA ARG A 137 -5.43 20.61 -19.32
C ARG A 137 -6.92 20.24 -19.30
N PRO A 138 -7.78 20.92 -18.51
CA PRO A 138 -9.22 20.71 -18.64
C PRO A 138 -9.69 21.13 -20.04
N GLY A 139 -10.86 20.64 -20.44
CA GLY A 139 -11.51 21.06 -21.67
C GLY A 139 -11.75 22.57 -21.75
N SER A 140 -12.20 23.05 -22.91
CA SER A 140 -12.45 24.48 -23.17
C SER A 140 -13.52 25.11 -22.26
N ASP A 141 -14.33 24.29 -21.58
CA ASP A 141 -15.36 24.67 -20.62
C ASP A 141 -14.84 24.76 -19.17
N ASN A 142 -13.57 24.41 -18.92
CA ASN A 142 -12.97 24.28 -17.59
C ASN A 142 -13.72 23.30 -16.66
N LEU A 143 -14.44 22.35 -17.26
CA LEU A 143 -15.09 21.27 -16.54
C LEU A 143 -14.25 20.00 -16.64
N ILE A 144 -14.34 19.18 -15.60
CA ILE A 144 -13.61 17.92 -15.46
C ILE A 144 -14.64 16.80 -15.43
N SER A 145 -14.54 15.85 -16.35
CA SER A 145 -15.36 14.64 -16.32
C SER A 145 -14.91 13.66 -15.23
N GLN A 146 -15.74 12.68 -14.93
CA GLN A 146 -15.39 11.61 -13.99
C GLN A 146 -14.12 10.85 -14.43
N GLU A 147 -13.96 10.58 -15.72
CA GLU A 147 -12.77 9.89 -16.26
C GLU A 147 -11.51 10.73 -16.08
N GLU A 148 -11.59 12.02 -16.39
CA GLU A 148 -10.48 12.96 -16.23
C GLU A 148 -10.07 13.11 -14.76
N PHE A 149 -11.05 13.11 -13.85
CA PHE A 149 -10.84 13.07 -12.41
C PHE A 149 -10.07 11.82 -11.99
N LEU A 150 -10.49 10.63 -12.42
CA LEU A 150 -9.79 9.38 -12.09
C LEU A 150 -8.35 9.36 -12.63
N VAL A 151 -8.13 9.87 -13.84
CA VAL A 151 -6.78 9.96 -14.44
C VAL A 151 -5.89 10.93 -13.66
N PHE A 152 -6.44 12.05 -13.18
CA PHE A 152 -5.71 12.97 -12.32
C PHE A 152 -5.28 12.26 -11.02
N PHE A 153 -6.23 11.65 -10.31
CA PHE A 153 -5.94 10.99 -9.03
C PHE A 153 -5.14 9.70 -9.18
N SER A 154 -5.09 9.07 -10.36
CA SER A 154 -4.19 7.93 -10.59
C SER A 154 -2.73 8.33 -10.46
N ARG A 155 -2.36 9.53 -10.90
CA ARG A 155 -0.99 10.06 -10.77
C ARG A 155 -0.66 10.35 -9.31
N VAL A 156 -1.57 11.03 -8.62
CA VAL A 156 -1.47 11.32 -7.18
C VAL A 156 -1.32 10.02 -6.38
N SER A 157 -2.16 9.03 -6.67
CA SER A 157 -2.21 7.81 -5.87
C SER A 157 -0.90 7.01 -5.94
N LYS A 158 -0.14 7.09 -7.05
CA LYS A 158 1.11 6.34 -7.23
C LYS A 158 2.24 6.80 -6.32
N THR A 159 2.17 8.02 -5.79
CA THR A 159 3.24 8.58 -4.95
C THR A 159 2.98 8.38 -3.46
N ILE A 160 1.83 7.81 -3.10
CA ILE A 160 1.39 7.66 -1.71
C ILE A 160 0.97 6.22 -1.37
N THR A 161 1.17 5.88 -0.10
CA THR A 161 0.76 4.58 0.48
C THR A 161 -0.77 4.47 0.58
N ASN A 162 -1.28 3.26 0.81
CA ASN A 162 -2.70 3.03 1.04
C ASN A 162 -3.22 3.86 2.23
N ALA A 163 -2.49 3.89 3.36
CA ALA A 163 -2.89 4.67 4.53
C ALA A 163 -2.97 6.17 4.23
N GLN A 164 -2.00 6.71 3.49
CA GLN A 164 -2.01 8.11 3.05
C GLN A 164 -3.17 8.41 2.10
N PHE A 165 -3.45 7.50 1.16
CA PHE A 165 -4.59 7.64 0.25
C PHE A 165 -5.92 7.66 1.01
N GLU A 166 -6.09 6.78 2.00
CA GLU A 166 -7.27 6.75 2.86
C GLU A 166 -7.43 8.08 3.63
N ALA A 167 -6.36 8.55 4.27
CA ALA A 167 -6.37 9.82 4.98
C ALA A 167 -6.73 11.00 4.06
N MET A 168 -6.16 11.05 2.85
CA MET A 168 -6.49 12.06 1.85
C MET A 168 -7.99 12.02 1.47
N VAL A 169 -8.56 10.85 1.21
CA VAL A 169 -9.99 10.74 0.85
C VAL A 169 -10.88 11.13 2.02
N GLU A 170 -10.55 10.72 3.24
CA GLU A 170 -11.29 11.10 4.45
C GLU A 170 -11.23 12.61 4.74
N GLU A 171 -10.06 13.23 4.59
CA GLU A 171 -9.89 14.69 4.69
C GLU A 171 -10.74 15.40 3.65
N MET A 172 -10.82 14.86 2.43
CA MET A 172 -11.63 15.44 1.36
C MET A 172 -13.13 15.32 1.63
N ILE A 173 -13.63 14.28 2.28
CA ILE A 173 -15.08 14.12 2.50
C ILE A 173 -15.60 15.03 3.64
N ASN A 174 -14.76 15.37 4.63
CA ASN A 174 -15.13 16.13 5.84
C ASN A 174 -14.97 17.65 5.72
#